data_AF-A0A7V3V020-F1
#
_entry.id   AF-A0A7V3V020-F1
#
_cell.length_a   1.000
_cell.length_b   1.000
_cell.length_c   1.000
_cell.angle_alpha   90.00
_cell.angle_beta   90.00
_cell.angle_gamma   90.00
#
_symmetry.space_group_name_H-M   'P 1'
#
loop_
_entity.id
_entity.type
_entity.pdbx_description
1 polymer ?
#
loop_
_entity_poly.entity_id
_entity_poly.type
_entity_poly.pdbx_seq_one_letter_code
_entity_poly.pdbx_strand_id
1 'polypeptide(L)'
;MFASDITPERKTEILTKIARKTVDLRLTPIAIVLLESAKPFSFVGSQLMVFFQPIITAIFPFHQYDEIAALFEDRANIEVLIQTIEQLEEEQRPPKTKTEDGKNGKTKI
;
A
#
# COMPACT_ATOMS: atom_id res chain seq x y z
N MET A 1 -3.89 4.63 21.71
CA MET A 1 -2.58 4.00 21.50
C MET A 1 -1.81 4.88 20.55
N PHE A 2 -0.54 5.19 20.81
CA PHE A 2 0.27 5.97 19.87
C PHE A 2 1.10 5.05 18.98
N ALA A 3 1.51 5.53 17.80
CA ALA A 3 2.32 4.73 16.87
C ALA A 3 3.63 4.21 17.50
N SER A 4 4.19 5.00 18.45
CA SER A 4 5.39 4.67 19.22
C SER A 4 5.24 3.47 20.14
N ASP A 5 4.01 3.06 20.45
CA ASP A 5 3.71 1.94 21.35
C ASP A 5 3.64 0.60 20.60
N ILE A 6 3.75 0.62 19.27
CA ILE A 6 3.67 -0.55 18.39
C ILE A 6 5.09 -1.05 18.09
N THR A 7 5.34 -2.35 18.31
CA THR A 7 6.67 -2.92 18.02
C THR A 7 6.99 -2.87 16.52
N PRO A 8 8.26 -2.76 16.12
CA PRO A 8 8.65 -2.74 14.71
C PRO A 8 8.14 -3.96 13.92
N GLU A 9 8.14 -5.14 14.56
CA GLU A 9 7.67 -6.38 13.96
C GLU A 9 6.16 -6.32 13.69
N ARG A 10 5.39 -5.83 14.67
CA ARG A 10 3.94 -5.69 14.57
C ARG A 10 3.55 -4.64 13.53
N LYS A 11 4.25 -3.51 13.50
CA LYS A 11 4.10 -2.49 12.45
C LYS A 11 4.30 -3.10 11.07
N THR A 12 5.40 -3.83 10.88
CA THR A 12 5.71 -4.47 9.60
C THR A 12 4.62 -5.48 9.22
N GLU A 13 4.18 -6.32 10.16
CA GLU A 13 3.10 -7.28 9.94
C GLU A 13 1.82 -6.60 9.42
N ILE A 14 1.38 -5.52 10.08
CA ILE A 14 0.16 -4.79 9.71
C ILE A 14 0.30 -4.16 8.32
N LEU A 15 1.39 -3.44 8.06
CA LEU A 15 1.60 -2.76 6.77
C LEU A 15 1.70 -3.76 5.62
N THR A 16 2.45 -4.86 5.79
CA THR A 16 2.54 -5.92 4.79
C THR A 16 1.18 -6.59 4.53
N LYS A 17 0.37 -6.79 5.57
CA LYS A 17 -0.97 -7.38 5.42
C LYS A 17 -1.92 -6.46 4.64
N ILE A 18 -1.90 -5.16 4.92
CA ILE A 18 -2.66 -4.15 4.17
C ILE A 18 -2.19 -4.14 2.71
N ALA A 19 -0.88 -4.04 2.47
CA ALA A 19 -0.31 -4.01 1.13
C ALA A 19 -0.71 -5.24 0.30
N ARG A 20 -0.58 -6.44 0.88
CA ARG A 20 -0.97 -7.68 0.21
C ARG A 20 -2.43 -7.69 -0.18
N LYS A 21 -3.33 -7.25 0.71
CA LYS A 21 -4.77 -7.21 0.41
C LYS A 21 -5.10 -6.18 -0.67
N THR A 22 -4.41 -5.04 -0.69
CA THR A 22 -4.53 -4.04 -1.76
C THR A 22 -4.20 -4.64 -3.14
N VAL A 23 -3.07 -5.36 -3.24
CA VAL A 23 -2.64 -5.99 -4.50
C VAL A 23 -3.57 -7.15 -4.88
N ASP A 24 -3.93 -8.02 -3.93
CA ASP A 24 -4.86 -9.14 -4.16
C ASP A 24 -6.23 -8.67 -4.72
N LEU A 25 -6.70 -7.51 -4.27
CA LEU A 25 -7.95 -6.88 -4.73
C LEU A 25 -7.78 -6.04 -5.99
N ARG A 26 -6.56 -5.93 -6.56
CA ARG A 26 -6.20 -5.10 -7.72
C ARG A 26 -6.53 -3.61 -7.52
N LEU A 27 -6.37 -3.12 -6.29
CA LEU A 27 -6.65 -1.72 -5.93
C LEU A 27 -5.40 -0.83 -5.95
N THR A 28 -4.23 -1.37 -6.34
CA THR A 28 -2.93 -0.68 -6.28
C THR A 28 -2.94 0.75 -6.82
N PRO A 29 -3.43 1.06 -8.04
CA PRO A 29 -3.36 2.41 -8.57
C PRO A 29 -4.18 3.42 -7.74
N ILE A 30 -5.37 3.03 -7.29
CA ILE A 30 -6.26 3.89 -6.49
C ILE A 30 -5.70 4.06 -5.08
N ALA A 31 -5.18 2.98 -4.49
CA ALA A 31 -4.59 3.01 -3.16
C ALA A 31 -3.38 3.96 -3.10
N ILE A 32 -2.48 3.93 -4.10
CA ILE A 32 -1.33 4.83 -4.15
C ILE A 32 -1.79 6.29 -4.19
N VAL A 33 -2.74 6.64 -5.07
CA VAL A 33 -3.25 8.02 -5.18
C VAL A 33 -3.87 8.49 -3.86
N LEU A 34 -4.67 7.65 -3.19
CA LEU A 34 -5.27 7.98 -1.90
C LEU A 34 -4.22 8.15 -0.79
N LEU A 35 -3.24 7.25 -0.72
CA LEU A 35 -2.18 7.29 0.29
C LEU A 35 -1.25 8.49 0.08
N GLU A 36 -0.86 8.80 -1.15
CA GLU A 36 -0.13 10.03 -1.51
C GLU A 36 -0.89 11.28 -1.09
N SER A 37 -2.20 11.30 -1.39
CA SER A 37 -3.07 12.41 -1.01
C SER A 37 -3.23 12.55 0.51
N ALA A 38 -3.07 11.46 1.27
CA ALA A 38 -3.17 11.43 2.73
C ALA A 38 -1.88 11.91 3.43
N LYS A 39 -0.71 11.90 2.78
CA LYS A 39 0.57 12.36 3.35
C LYS A 39 0.55 13.76 4.00
N PRO A 40 -0.10 14.80 3.42
CA PRO A 40 -0.21 16.12 4.07
C PRO A 40 -1.24 16.17 5.22
N PHE A 41 -2.10 15.15 5.35
CA PHE A 41 -3.20 15.10 6.33
C PHE A 41 -2.88 14.28 7.58
N SER A 42 -1.63 13.86 7.81
CA SER A 42 -1.23 13.15 9.05
C SER A 42 -1.60 13.92 10.32
N PHE A 43 -1.77 15.25 10.25
CA PHE A 43 -2.26 16.09 11.35
C PHE A 43 -3.80 16.05 11.56
N VAL A 44 -4.58 15.62 10.55
CA VAL A 44 -6.06 15.47 10.56
C VAL A 44 -6.44 13.97 10.60
N GLY A 45 -5.55 13.13 11.17
CA GLY A 45 -5.68 11.67 11.15
C GLY A 45 -6.90 11.13 11.87
N SER A 46 -7.27 11.71 13.02
CA SER A 46 -8.36 11.17 13.85
C SER A 46 -9.74 11.21 13.17
N GLN A 47 -10.05 12.28 12.43
CA GLN A 47 -11.33 12.40 11.74
C GLN A 47 -11.37 11.56 10.45
N LEU A 48 -10.25 11.48 9.73
CA LEU A 48 -10.13 10.61 8.56
C LEU A 48 -10.26 9.14 8.95
N MET A 49 -9.63 8.72 10.04
CA MET A 49 -9.74 7.34 10.51
C MET A 49 -11.18 6.98 10.87
N VAL A 50 -11.92 7.87 11.53
CA VAL A 50 -13.35 7.64 11.85
C VAL A 50 -14.17 7.48 10.57
N PHE A 51 -13.89 8.29 9.54
CA PHE A 51 -14.51 8.14 8.22
C PHE A 51 -14.17 6.79 7.55
N PHE A 52 -12.92 6.33 7.64
CA PHE A 52 -12.46 5.07 7.04
C PHE A 52 -12.76 3.82 7.89
N GLN A 53 -13.22 3.97 9.13
CA GLN A 53 -13.54 2.88 10.05
C GLN A 53 -14.41 1.76 9.44
N PRO A 54 -15.55 2.01 8.77
CA PRO A 54 -16.36 0.94 8.20
C PRO A 54 -15.62 0.13 7.12
N ILE A 55 -14.69 0.75 6.39
CA ILE A 55 -13.91 0.08 5.34
C ILE A 55 -12.79 -0.76 5.98
N ILE A 56 -12.06 -0.18 6.94
CA ILE A 56 -10.97 -0.87 7.63
C ILE A 56 -11.50 -2.06 8.43
N THR A 57 -12.61 -1.89 9.16
CA THR A 57 -13.21 -2.95 9.99
C THR A 57 -13.90 -4.06 9.19
N ALA A 58 -14.24 -3.81 7.91
CA ALA A 58 -14.70 -4.86 7.01
C ALA A 58 -13.56 -5.80 6.56
N ILE A 59 -12.31 -5.33 6.59
CA ILE A 59 -11.12 -6.08 6.13
C ILE A 59 -10.30 -6.59 7.32
N PHE A 60 -10.32 -5.87 8.44
CA PHE A 60 -9.56 -6.14 9.65
C PHE A 60 -10.47 -6.24 10.88
N PRO A 61 -10.14 -7.07 11.87
CA PRO A 61 -10.85 -7.07 13.14
C PRO A 61 -10.82 -5.70 13.83
N PHE A 62 -11.91 -5.35 14.54
CA PHE A 62 -12.01 -4.07 15.28
C PHE A 62 -10.85 -3.81 16.24
N HIS A 63 -10.28 -4.84 16.88
CA HIS A 63 -9.15 -4.68 17.79
C HIS A 63 -7.85 -4.20 17.11
N GLN A 64 -7.76 -4.28 15.77
CA GLN A 64 -6.61 -3.80 15.01
C GLN A 64 -6.81 -2.36 14.52
N TYR A 65 -8.01 -1.80 14.67
CA TYR A 65 -8.32 -0.46 14.17
C TYR A 65 -7.46 0.62 14.84
N ASP A 66 -7.31 0.56 16.17
CA ASP A 66 -6.51 1.54 16.92
C ASP A 66 -5.03 1.48 16.53
N GLU A 67 -4.49 0.28 16.28
CA GLU A 67 -3.12 0.09 15.80
C GLU A 67 -2.95 0.68 14.39
N ILE A 68 -3.90 0.41 13.49
CA ILE A 68 -3.88 0.92 12.11
C ILE A 68 -4.01 2.45 12.10
N ALA A 69 -4.93 3.01 12.88
CA ALA A 69 -5.13 4.45 13.00
C ALA A 69 -3.85 5.13 13.50
N ALA A 70 -3.24 4.60 14.56
CA ALA A 70 -1.97 5.10 15.09
C ALA A 70 -0.86 5.03 14.04
N LEU A 71 -0.72 3.93 13.30
CA LEU A 71 0.29 3.82 12.24
C LEU A 71 0.12 4.87 11.15
N PHE A 72 -1.12 5.18 10.74
CA PHE A 72 -1.39 6.13 9.66
C PHE A 72 -1.24 7.61 10.06
N GLU A 73 -1.12 7.93 11.35
CA GLU A 73 -0.76 9.28 11.81
C GLU A 73 0.69 9.65 11.44
N ASP A 74 1.57 8.66 11.28
CA ASP A 74 2.96 8.89 10.88
C ASP A 74 3.11 8.81 9.35
N ARG A 75 3.49 9.93 8.74
CA ARG A 75 3.77 10.03 7.30
C ARG A 75 4.81 9.00 6.83
N ALA A 76 5.79 8.65 7.65
CA ALA A 76 6.80 7.66 7.29
C ALA A 76 6.18 6.27 7.11
N ASN A 77 5.15 5.92 7.88
CA ASN A 77 4.45 4.65 7.73
C ASN A 77 3.61 4.60 6.45
N ILE A 78 3.01 5.73 6.06
CA ILE A 78 2.29 5.86 4.78
C ILE A 78 3.26 5.62 3.61
N GLU A 79 4.47 6.20 3.67
CA GLU A 79 5.51 5.99 2.67
C GLU A 79 5.93 4.52 2.59
N VAL A 80 6.20 3.89 3.73
CA VAL A 80 6.54 2.46 3.79
C VAL A 80 5.42 1.60 3.21
N LEU A 81 4.15 1.94 3.48
CA LEU A 81 3.00 1.22 2.93
C LEU A 81 2.94 1.31 1.41
N ILE A 82 3.12 2.51 0.83
CA ILE A 82 3.14 2.72 -0.63
C ILE A 82 4.24 1.86 -1.27
N GLN A 83 5.47 1.94 -0.76
CA GLN A 83 6.60 1.16 -1.28
C GLN A 83 6.34 -0.35 -1.20
N THR A 84 5.73 -0.81 -0.11
CA THR A 84 5.39 -2.23 0.06
C THR A 84 4.31 -2.66 -0.94
N ILE A 85 3.31 -1.82 -1.23
CA ILE A 85 2.29 -2.08 -2.26
C ILE A 85 2.95 -2.20 -3.64
N GLU A 86 3.81 -1.25 -4.00
CA GLU A 86 4.49 -1.24 -5.30
C GLU A 86 5.39 -2.46 -5.49
N GLN A 87 6.15 -2.85 -4.46
CA GLN A 87 6.98 -4.04 -4.49
C GLN A 87 6.13 -5.31 -4.72
N LEU A 88 5.06 -5.48 -3.97
CA LEU A 88 4.19 -6.66 -4.09
C LEU A 88 3.45 -6.72 -5.43
N GLU A 89 3.06 -5.57 -6.00
CA GLU A 89 2.46 -5.48 -7.33
C GLU A 89 3.46 -5.89 -8.41
N GLU A 90 4.73 -5.48 -8.29
CA GLU A 90 5.78 -5.89 -9.22
C GLU A 90 6.06 -7.39 -9.13
N GLU A 91 6.08 -7.97 -7.92
CA GLU A 91 6.22 -9.42 -7.71
C GLU A 91 5.06 -10.22 -8.32
N GLN A 92 3.83 -9.68 -8.36
CA GLN A 92 2.68 -10.34 -8.98
C GLN A 92 2.63 -10.17 -10.51
N ARG A 93 3.39 -9.23 -11.08
CA ARG A 93 3.41 -9.00 -12.52
C ARG A 93 4.16 -10.14 -13.20
N PRO A 94 3.57 -10.82 -14.20
CA PRO A 94 4.30 -11.82 -14.97
C PRO A 94 5.53 -11.18 -15.63
N PRO A 95 6.68 -11.88 -15.71
CA PRO A 95 7.88 -11.33 -16.32
C PRO A 95 7.54 -10.89 -17.74
N LYS A 96 7.80 -9.62 -18.06
CA LYS A 96 7.59 -9.09 -19.42
C LYS A 96 8.43 -9.94 -20.38
N THR A 97 7.79 -10.84 -21.14
CA THR A 97 8.44 -11.48 -22.28
C THR A 97 8.90 -10.36 -23.20
N LYS A 98 10.22 -10.28 -23.41
CA LYS A 98 10.83 -9.41 -24.41
C LYS A 98 10.32 -9.87 -25.78
N THR A 99 9.20 -9.32 -26.25
CA THR A 99 8.75 -9.56 -27.61
C THR A 99 9.66 -8.78 -28.55
N GLU A 100 10.48 -9.54 -29.26
CA GLU A 100 11.14 -9.31 -30.54
C GLU A 100 10.86 -7.96 -31.25
N ASP A 101 11.66 -6.94 -30.97
CA ASP A 101 11.89 -5.80 -31.88
C ASP A 101 13.38 -5.78 -32.26
N GLY A 102 13.71 -6.15 -33.50
CA GLY A 102 15.06 -5.94 -34.03
C GLY A 102 15.58 -6.93 -35.07
N LYS A 103 14.77 -7.84 -35.61
CA LYS A 103 15.23 -8.76 -36.68
C LYS A 103 14.28 -8.83 -37.88
N ASN A 104 14.00 -7.71 -38.53
CA ASN A 104 13.74 -7.75 -39.97
C ASN A 104 14.01 -6.40 -40.66
N GLY A 105 14.84 -6.40 -41.71
CA GLY A 105 15.16 -5.18 -42.47
C GLY A 105 16.53 -5.15 -43.18
N LYS A 106 17.30 -6.25 -43.16
CA LYS A 106 18.45 -6.42 -44.08
C LYS A 106 18.20 -7.62 -45.00
N THR A 107 17.60 -7.38 -46.16
CA THR A 107 17.65 -8.25 -47.37
C THR A 107 17.26 -7.34 -48.54
N LYS A 108 18.23 -6.76 -49.25
CA LYS A 108 18.84 -7.33 -50.47
C LYS A 108 17.90 -7.27 -51.67
N ILE A 109 17.90 -6.14 -52.39
CA ILE A 109 17.97 -6.04 -53.85
C ILE A 109 18.49 -4.67 -54.23
#